data_AF-A0A831Y5K2-F1
#
_entry.id   AF-A0A831Y5K2-F1
#
_cell.length_a   1.000
_cell.length_b   1.000
_cell.length_c   1.000
_cell.angle_alpha   90.00
_cell.angle_beta   90.00
_cell.angle_gamma   90.00
#
_symmetry.space_group_name_H-M   'P 1'
#
loop_
_entity.id
_entity.type
_entity.pdbx_description
1 polymer ?
#
loop_
_entity_poly.entity_id
_entity_poly.type
_entity_poly.pdbx_seq_one_letter_code
_entity_poly.pdbx_strand_id
1 'polypeptide(L)'
;MSVALPPVIRRAWLLSFWLALGLVTAVAVACLGWWRGWPAAGWAPAAAAVGAGLSGVALVAPRPARFGYRAWNRAARGYASFAHAWTRRVAFYTVVTPVGWTGARLERAPRPGTSRWWPRGSQPPETYESVADVPLAAGRGSLPSLLGWALADRANAWTIFLLPFLGVLAGLRSEDDHAVPSNVYTLF
;
A
#
# COMPACT_ATOMS: atom_id res chain seq x y z
N MET A 1 21.54 -39.55 -8.06
CA MET A 1 21.23 -38.45 -7.10
C MET A 1 20.94 -37.19 -7.92
N SER A 2 19.70 -36.99 -8.34
CA SER A 2 19.30 -35.87 -9.20
C SER A 2 19.17 -34.59 -8.35
N VAL A 3 20.08 -33.64 -8.58
CA VAL A 3 19.97 -32.31 -7.98
C VAL A 3 18.87 -31.56 -8.73
N ALA A 4 17.65 -31.59 -8.20
CA ALA A 4 16.54 -30.80 -8.70
C ALA A 4 16.93 -29.31 -8.58
N LEU A 5 17.27 -28.70 -9.72
CA LEU A 5 17.52 -27.28 -9.80
C LEU A 5 16.21 -26.55 -9.44
N PRO A 6 16.23 -25.56 -8.54
CA PRO A 6 15.06 -24.74 -8.26
C PRO A 6 14.58 -24.06 -9.55
N PRO A 7 13.25 -23.85 -9.72
CA PRO A 7 12.70 -23.23 -10.92
C PRO A 7 13.37 -21.88 -11.19
N VAL A 8 13.78 -21.67 -12.45
CA VAL A 8 14.67 -20.58 -12.92
C VAL A 8 14.24 -19.20 -12.41
N ILE A 9 12.92 -18.97 -12.34
CA ILE A 9 12.30 -17.74 -11.83
C ILE A 9 12.81 -17.42 -10.42
N ARG A 10 12.83 -18.39 -9.50
CA ARG A 10 13.24 -18.16 -8.10
C ARG A 10 14.71 -17.76 -7.95
N ARG A 11 15.56 -18.11 -8.91
CA ARG A 11 16.99 -17.74 -8.88
C ARG A 11 17.19 -16.29 -9.31
N ALA A 12 16.46 -15.83 -10.33
CA ALA A 12 16.52 -14.45 -10.79
C ALA A 12 16.07 -13.45 -9.70
N TRP A 13 14.96 -13.74 -9.02
CA TRP A 13 14.47 -12.93 -7.90
C TRP A 13 15.46 -12.85 -6.72
N LEU A 14 16.15 -13.96 -6.43
CA LEU A 14 17.15 -13.96 -5.37
C LEU A 14 18.37 -13.11 -5.79
N LEU A 15 18.84 -13.25 -7.02
CA LEU A 15 19.97 -12.46 -7.53
C LEU A 15 19.65 -10.96 -7.57
N SER A 16 18.48 -10.58 -8.09
CA SER A 16 18.06 -9.16 -8.12
C SER A 16 17.94 -8.57 -6.72
N PHE A 17 17.41 -9.33 -5.76
CA PHE A 17 17.34 -8.91 -4.36
C PHE A 17 18.73 -8.63 -3.77
N TRP A 18 19.69 -9.55 -3.92
CA TRP A 18 21.02 -9.38 -3.35
C TRP A 18 21.84 -8.30 -4.06
N LEU A 19 21.67 -8.13 -5.36
CA LEU A 19 22.26 -7.00 -6.10
C LEU A 19 21.71 -5.67 -5.62
N ALA A 20 20.39 -5.55 -5.47
CA ALA A 20 19.76 -4.34 -4.95
C ALA A 20 20.22 -4.04 -3.52
N LEU A 21 20.27 -5.07 -2.65
CA LEU A 21 20.74 -4.93 -1.29
C LEU A 21 22.22 -4.50 -1.23
N GLY A 22 23.08 -5.12 -2.05
CA GLY A 22 24.50 -4.76 -2.16
C GLY A 22 24.69 -3.32 -2.65
N LEU A 23 23.91 -2.88 -3.63
CA LEU A 23 23.94 -1.51 -4.14
C LEU A 23 23.49 -0.51 -3.07
N VAL A 24 22.33 -0.75 -2.43
CA VAL A 24 21.79 0.14 -1.40
C VAL A 24 22.74 0.25 -0.20
N THR A 25 23.34 -0.85 0.22
CA THR A 25 24.32 -0.83 1.33
C THR A 25 25.60 -0.11 0.96
N ALA A 26 26.12 -0.28 -0.27
CA ALA A 26 27.27 0.47 -0.75
C ALA A 26 27.00 1.99 -0.79
N VAL A 27 25.83 2.40 -1.31
CA VAL A 27 25.41 3.80 -1.32
C VAL A 27 25.27 4.34 0.11
N ALA A 28 24.69 3.57 1.03
CA ALA A 28 24.56 3.99 2.43
C ALA A 28 25.93 4.21 3.10
N VAL A 29 26.91 3.31 2.87
CA VAL A 29 28.28 3.47 3.37
C VAL A 29 28.95 4.72 2.77
N ALA A 30 28.76 4.96 1.47
CA ALA A 30 29.27 6.16 0.80
C ALA A 30 28.68 7.45 1.39
N CYS A 31 27.36 7.51 1.57
CA CYS A 31 26.68 8.65 2.19
C CYS A 31 27.16 8.88 3.64
N LEU A 32 27.36 7.82 4.42
CA LEU A 32 27.88 7.92 5.80
C LEU A 32 29.34 8.41 5.82
N GLY A 33 30.18 7.90 4.93
CA GLY A 33 31.58 8.34 4.79
C GLY A 33 31.67 9.81 4.39
N TRP A 34 30.83 10.23 3.43
CA TRP A 34 30.71 11.62 3.03
C TRP A 34 30.21 12.52 4.16
N TRP A 35 29.14 12.11 4.86
CA TRP A 35 28.56 12.86 5.98
C TRP A 35 29.54 13.04 7.15
N ARG A 36 30.41 12.05 7.40
CA ARG A 36 31.49 12.15 8.41
C ARG A 36 32.74 12.90 7.93
N GLY A 37 32.79 13.36 6.68
CA GLY A 37 33.94 14.05 6.12
C GLY A 37 35.19 13.17 5.96
N TRP A 38 35.03 11.84 5.87
CA TRP A 38 36.16 10.94 5.65
C TRP A 38 36.70 11.09 4.22
N PRO A 39 38.02 10.98 4.02
CA PRO A 39 38.61 11.04 2.68
C PRO A 39 38.03 9.91 1.81
N ALA A 40 37.70 10.24 0.56
CA ALA A 40 37.14 9.28 -0.40
C ALA A 40 37.99 8.01 -0.55
N ALA A 41 39.32 8.16 -0.46
CA ALA A 41 40.26 7.04 -0.49
C ALA A 41 40.02 6.00 0.62
N GLY A 42 39.43 6.39 1.76
CA GLY A 42 39.13 5.47 2.87
C GLY A 42 37.81 4.73 2.71
N TRP A 43 36.72 5.43 2.38
CA TRP A 43 35.39 4.82 2.38
C TRP A 43 34.95 4.25 1.03
N ALA A 44 35.45 4.76 -0.10
CA ALA A 44 35.07 4.26 -1.42
C ALA A 44 35.43 2.78 -1.64
N PRO A 45 36.65 2.29 -1.31
CA PRO A 45 36.97 0.87 -1.45
C PRO A 45 36.16 0.02 -0.46
N ALA A 46 35.88 0.53 0.74
CA ALA A 46 35.04 -0.18 1.71
C ALA A 46 33.60 -0.33 1.21
N ALA A 47 32.99 0.73 0.66
CA ALA A 47 31.66 0.69 0.06
C ALA A 47 31.60 -0.31 -1.12
N ALA A 48 32.60 -0.27 -1.99
CA ALA A 48 32.71 -1.19 -3.12
C ALA A 48 32.88 -2.65 -2.66
N ALA A 49 33.74 -2.91 -1.68
CA ALA A 49 33.99 -4.24 -1.13
C ALA A 49 32.72 -4.83 -0.47
N VAL A 50 31.97 -4.02 0.28
CA VAL A 50 30.71 -4.44 0.89
C VAL A 50 29.66 -4.75 -0.17
N GLY A 51 29.49 -3.87 -1.16
CA GLY A 51 28.51 -4.08 -2.24
C GLY A 51 28.83 -5.31 -3.10
N ALA A 52 30.10 -5.49 -3.48
CA ALA A 52 30.57 -6.64 -4.24
C ALA A 52 30.50 -7.93 -3.42
N GLY A 53 30.86 -7.88 -2.13
CA GLY A 53 30.79 -9.03 -1.22
C GLY A 53 29.36 -9.54 -1.07
N LEU A 54 28.41 -8.65 -0.77
CA LEU A 54 27.00 -9.00 -0.64
C LEU A 54 26.40 -9.56 -1.95
N SER A 55 26.78 -8.97 -3.09
CA SER A 55 26.37 -9.45 -4.41
C SER A 55 26.99 -10.83 -4.74
N GLY A 56 28.24 -11.05 -4.35
CA GLY A 56 28.98 -12.29 -4.56
C GLY A 56 28.44 -13.47 -3.74
N VAL A 57 27.96 -13.22 -2.52
CA VAL A 57 27.31 -14.25 -1.68
C VAL A 57 26.14 -14.93 -2.40
N ALA A 58 25.38 -14.18 -3.20
CA ALA A 58 24.26 -14.73 -3.96
C ALA A 58 24.69 -15.68 -5.10
N LEU A 59 25.90 -15.48 -5.65
CA LEU A 59 26.46 -16.31 -6.71
C LEU A 59 27.11 -17.57 -6.16
N VAL A 60 27.86 -17.45 -5.06
CA VAL A 60 28.68 -18.54 -4.50
C VAL A 60 27.88 -19.43 -3.54
N ALA A 61 26.96 -18.86 -2.75
CA ALA A 61 26.31 -19.55 -1.65
C ALA A 61 24.78 -19.35 -1.65
N PRO A 62 24.02 -20.04 -2.52
CA PRO A 62 22.58 -19.84 -2.65
C PRO A 62 21.77 -20.30 -1.42
N ARG A 63 22.31 -21.17 -0.57
CA ARG A 63 21.64 -21.64 0.66
C ARG A 63 21.55 -20.55 1.74
N PRO A 64 22.65 -19.93 2.21
CA PRO A 64 22.57 -18.83 3.16
C PRO A 64 21.85 -17.61 2.57
N ALA A 65 22.01 -17.35 1.28
CA ALA A 65 21.31 -16.29 0.57
C ALA A 65 19.77 -16.40 0.70
N ARG A 66 19.22 -17.62 0.67
CA ARG A 66 17.78 -17.86 0.91
C ARG A 66 17.35 -17.58 2.33
N PHE A 67 18.20 -17.87 3.32
CA PHE A 67 17.88 -17.60 4.71
C PHE A 67 17.78 -16.09 4.96
N GLY A 68 18.76 -15.32 4.47
CA GLY A 68 18.74 -13.86 4.52
C GLY A 68 17.50 -13.28 3.85
N TYR A 69 17.16 -13.74 2.64
CA TYR A 69 15.94 -13.32 1.94
C TYR A 69 14.66 -13.64 2.72
N ARG A 70 14.56 -14.83 3.34
CA ARG A 70 13.38 -15.20 4.15
C ARG A 70 13.26 -14.36 5.42
N ALA A 71 14.39 -14.11 6.10
CA ALA A 71 14.43 -13.25 7.27
C ALA A 71 14.01 -11.81 6.90
N TRP A 72 14.54 -11.28 5.80
CA TRP A 72 14.14 -9.99 5.25
C TRP A 72 12.65 -9.94 4.94
N ASN A 73 12.10 -10.90 4.19
CA ASN A 73 10.67 -10.93 3.89
C ASN A 73 9.79 -11.08 5.13
N ARG A 74 10.27 -11.71 6.20
CA ARG A 74 9.55 -11.76 7.48
C ARG A 74 9.56 -10.39 8.16
N ALA A 75 10.72 -9.73 8.19
CA ALA A 75 10.85 -8.38 8.73
C ALA A 75 10.03 -7.36 7.94
N ALA A 76 10.11 -7.39 6.60
CA ALA A 76 9.36 -6.51 5.70
C ALA A 76 7.84 -6.68 5.86
N ARG A 77 7.35 -7.92 5.99
CA ARG A 77 5.93 -8.17 6.30
C ARG A 77 5.52 -7.67 7.68
N GLY A 78 6.38 -7.87 8.68
CA GLY A 78 6.18 -7.31 10.01
C GLY A 78 6.08 -5.78 9.96
N TYR A 79 7.04 -5.13 9.28
CA TYR A 79 7.05 -3.69 9.07
C TYR A 79 5.82 -3.21 8.32
N ALA A 80 5.42 -3.86 7.22
CA ALA A 80 4.22 -3.50 6.47
C ALA A 80 2.96 -3.60 7.33
N SER A 81 2.82 -4.67 8.12
CA SER A 81 1.68 -4.81 9.05
C SER A 81 1.65 -3.70 10.11
N PHE A 82 2.83 -3.33 10.63
CA PHE A 82 2.98 -2.25 11.60
C PHE A 82 2.68 -0.89 10.97
N ALA A 83 3.21 -0.63 9.77
CA ALA A 83 2.96 0.59 9.01
C ALA A 83 1.46 0.72 8.69
N HIS A 84 0.80 -0.33 8.21
CA HIS A 84 -0.65 -0.31 7.98
C HIS A 84 -1.44 -0.05 9.27
N ALA A 85 -1.07 -0.68 10.39
CA ALA A 85 -1.72 -0.42 11.67
C ALA A 85 -1.55 1.05 12.11
N TRP A 86 -0.35 1.60 11.93
CA TRP A 86 -0.05 3.01 12.21
C TRP A 86 -0.82 3.95 11.29
N THR A 87 -0.80 3.73 9.98
CA THR A 87 -1.54 4.55 9.01
C THR A 87 -3.03 4.53 9.31
N ARG A 88 -3.60 3.37 9.66
CA ARG A 88 -5.01 3.27 10.11
C ARG A 88 -5.28 4.09 11.37
N ARG A 89 -4.38 4.02 12.37
CA ARG A 89 -4.50 4.83 13.59
C ARG A 89 -4.42 6.32 13.30
N VAL A 90 -3.43 6.75 12.52
CA VAL A 90 -3.28 8.15 12.12
C VAL A 90 -4.53 8.63 11.40
N ALA A 91 -5.00 7.89 10.39
CA ALA A 91 -6.21 8.22 9.65
C ALA A 91 -7.45 8.30 10.55
N PHE A 92 -7.59 7.37 11.50
CA PHE A 92 -8.69 7.41 12.47
C PHE A 92 -8.63 8.68 13.33
N TYR A 93 -7.47 9.02 13.89
CA TYR A 93 -7.33 10.20 14.75
C TYR A 93 -7.39 11.53 14.00
N THR A 94 -6.92 11.57 12.76
CA THR A 94 -6.92 12.82 11.96
C THR A 94 -8.26 13.08 11.27
N VAL A 95 -9.01 12.03 10.88
CA VAL A 95 -10.27 12.20 10.15
C VAL A 95 -11.48 11.99 11.06
N VAL A 96 -11.53 10.88 11.80
CA VAL A 96 -12.73 10.50 12.57
C VAL A 96 -12.87 11.34 13.83
N THR A 97 -11.77 11.67 14.53
CA THR A 97 -11.86 12.44 15.77
C THR A 97 -12.38 13.88 15.54
N PRO A 98 -11.90 14.65 14.54
CA PRO A 98 -12.45 15.98 14.26
C PRO A 98 -13.88 15.93 13.76
N VAL A 99 -14.24 14.96 12.91
CA VAL A 99 -15.62 14.77 12.42
C VAL A 99 -16.56 14.36 13.56
N GLY A 100 -16.09 13.54 14.51
CA GLY A 100 -16.84 13.20 15.71
C GLY A 100 -17.07 14.41 16.62
N TRP A 101 -16.12 15.34 16.71
CA TRP A 101 -16.25 16.57 17.48
C TRP A 101 -17.19 17.59 16.83
N THR A 102 -17.16 17.74 15.50
CA THR A 102 -18.13 18.58 14.77
C THR A 102 -19.51 17.93 14.73
N GLY A 103 -19.58 16.61 14.61
CA GLY A 103 -20.80 15.82 14.69
C GLY A 103 -21.46 15.84 16.08
N ALA A 104 -20.67 15.86 17.16
CA ALA A 104 -21.20 16.01 18.52
C ALA A 104 -21.78 17.40 18.80
N ARG A 105 -21.49 18.40 17.95
CA ARG A 105 -22.11 19.73 17.96
C ARG A 105 -23.29 19.86 17.01
N LEU A 106 -23.57 18.85 16.17
CA LEU A 106 -24.85 18.78 15.44
C LEU A 106 -25.93 18.45 16.46
N GLU A 107 -26.62 19.51 16.86
CA GLU A 107 -27.69 19.64 17.85
C GLU A 107 -28.46 18.36 18.18
N ARG A 108 -28.55 18.13 19.50
CA ARG A 108 -29.44 17.21 20.21
C ARG A 108 -30.80 17.08 19.52
N ALA A 109 -31.13 15.83 19.21
CA ALA A 109 -32.46 15.27 18.97
C ALA A 109 -33.35 16.01 17.95
N PRO A 110 -33.73 15.37 16.83
CA PRO A 110 -34.89 15.84 16.08
C PRO A 110 -36.10 15.91 17.03
N ARG A 111 -36.87 17.00 16.95
CA ARG A 111 -38.15 17.09 17.68
C ARG A 111 -38.96 15.82 17.42
N PRO A 112 -39.66 15.26 18.43
CA PRO A 112 -40.54 14.13 18.22
C PRO A 112 -41.49 14.44 17.06
N GLY A 113 -41.45 13.64 15.99
CA GLY A 113 -42.27 13.85 14.78
C GLY A 113 -41.54 14.38 13.54
N THR A 114 -40.27 14.80 13.62
CA THR A 114 -39.48 15.21 12.43
C THR A 114 -38.34 14.25 12.16
N SER A 115 -38.63 13.13 11.51
CA SER A 115 -37.59 12.29 10.91
C SER A 115 -36.88 13.09 9.80
N ARG A 116 -35.58 13.34 9.94
CA ARG A 116 -34.74 13.84 8.82
C ARG A 116 -34.42 12.74 7.81
N TRP A 117 -34.74 11.49 8.13
CA TRP A 117 -34.78 10.43 7.14
C TRP A 117 -36.02 10.66 6.29
N TRP A 118 -35.82 11.31 5.14
CA TRP A 118 -36.78 11.21 4.05
C TRP A 118 -36.76 9.74 3.60
N PRO A 119 -37.89 9.01 3.68
CA PRO A 119 -37.98 7.76 2.97
C PRO A 119 -37.69 8.06 1.51
N ARG A 120 -36.60 7.49 0.97
CA ARG A 120 -36.45 7.46 -0.48
C ARG A 120 -37.69 6.72 -0.97
N GLY A 121 -38.52 7.40 -1.77
CA GLY A 121 -39.63 6.72 -2.43
C GLY A 121 -39.06 5.46 -3.09
N SER A 122 -39.69 4.31 -2.82
CA SER A 122 -39.35 3.08 -3.53
C SER A 122 -39.40 3.41 -5.02
N GLN A 123 -38.25 3.38 -5.67
CA GLN A 123 -38.23 3.55 -7.12
C GLN A 123 -38.95 2.34 -7.74
N PRO A 124 -39.58 2.51 -8.92
CA PRO A 124 -40.22 1.38 -9.56
C PRO A 124 -39.22 0.23 -9.76
N PRO A 125 -39.66 -1.04 -9.71
CA PRO A 125 -38.77 -2.21 -9.83
C PRO A 125 -37.81 -2.14 -11.03
N GLU A 126 -38.25 -1.48 -12.11
CA GLU A 126 -37.51 -1.25 -13.35
C GLU A 126 -36.29 -0.32 -13.19
N THR A 127 -36.21 0.47 -12.12
CA THR A 127 -35.07 1.37 -11.83
C THR A 127 -33.96 0.67 -11.04
N TYR A 128 -34.28 -0.47 -10.41
CA TYR A 128 -33.27 -1.34 -9.83
C TYR A 128 -32.67 -2.21 -10.94
N GLU A 129 -31.87 -1.59 -11.82
CA GLU A 129 -31.00 -2.36 -12.69
C GLU A 129 -30.15 -3.28 -11.81
N SER A 130 -30.07 -4.56 -12.19
CA SER A 130 -29.26 -5.52 -11.48
C SER A 130 -27.83 -4.97 -11.44
N VAL A 131 -27.24 -4.87 -10.25
CA VAL A 131 -25.85 -4.42 -10.09
C VAL A 131 -24.87 -5.36 -10.83
N ALA A 132 -25.34 -6.54 -11.25
CA ALA A 132 -24.61 -7.48 -12.09
C ALA A 132 -24.58 -7.08 -13.59
N ASP A 133 -25.60 -6.35 -14.07
CA ASP A 133 -25.71 -5.92 -15.47
C ASP A 133 -25.25 -4.49 -15.71
N VAL A 134 -24.97 -3.72 -14.66
CA VAL A 134 -24.21 -2.48 -14.81
C VAL A 134 -22.80 -2.89 -15.19
N PRO A 135 -22.35 -2.71 -16.46
CA PRO A 135 -20.94 -2.82 -16.72
C PRO A 135 -20.29 -1.83 -15.77
N LEU A 136 -19.50 -2.34 -14.82
CA LEU A 136 -18.56 -1.52 -14.07
C LEU A 136 -17.64 -0.95 -15.14
N ALA A 137 -18.06 0.19 -15.71
CA ALA A 137 -17.25 0.94 -16.64
C ALA A 137 -15.96 1.15 -15.87
N ALA A 138 -14.89 0.50 -16.33
CA ALA A 138 -13.59 0.41 -15.68
C ALA A 138 -12.89 1.77 -15.55
N GLY A 139 -13.63 2.88 -15.52
CA GLY A 139 -13.15 4.25 -15.49
C GLY A 139 -13.97 5.23 -14.64
N ARG A 140 -15.05 4.84 -13.94
CA ARG A 140 -15.83 5.78 -13.08
C ARG A 140 -15.38 5.78 -11.61
N GLY A 141 -14.08 5.90 -11.42
CA GLY A 141 -13.46 6.17 -10.11
C GLY A 141 -12.17 6.97 -10.25
N SER A 142 -12.00 7.72 -11.34
CA SER A 142 -10.80 8.51 -11.54
C SER A 142 -10.79 9.68 -10.54
N LEU A 143 -9.67 9.86 -9.83
CA LEU A 143 -9.38 11.04 -8.98
C LEU A 143 -9.96 12.37 -9.53
N PRO A 144 -9.87 12.68 -10.85
CA PRO A 144 -10.49 13.88 -11.41
C PRO A 144 -12.01 13.96 -11.29
N SER A 145 -12.74 12.84 -11.35
CA SER A 145 -14.20 12.82 -11.14
C SER A 145 -14.59 13.13 -9.69
N LEU A 146 -13.82 12.60 -8.73
CA LEU A 146 -13.94 12.91 -7.30
C LEU A 146 -13.62 14.38 -7.01
N LEU A 147 -12.59 14.93 -7.65
CA LEU A 147 -12.23 16.34 -7.57
C LEU A 147 -13.33 17.25 -8.14
N GLY A 148 -13.87 16.91 -9.31
CA GLY A 148 -14.97 17.66 -9.92
C GLY A 148 -16.22 17.70 -9.03
N TRP A 149 -16.56 16.57 -8.42
CA TRP A 149 -17.67 16.49 -7.44
C TRP A 149 -17.38 17.29 -6.16
N ALA A 150 -16.16 17.21 -5.62
CA ALA A 150 -15.78 17.94 -4.41
C ALA A 150 -15.73 19.47 -4.61
N LEU A 151 -15.40 19.92 -5.82
CA LEU A 151 -15.33 21.34 -6.17
C LEU A 151 -16.68 21.92 -6.63
N ALA A 152 -17.65 21.08 -7.02
CA ALA A 152 -18.97 21.52 -7.46
C ALA A 152 -19.80 22.18 -6.34
N ASP A 153 -19.54 21.81 -5.08
CA ASP A 153 -20.28 22.35 -3.93
C ASP A 153 -19.31 22.69 -2.78
N ARG A 154 -19.43 23.91 -2.23
CA ARG A 154 -18.63 24.34 -1.06
C ARG A 154 -18.87 23.44 0.15
N ALA A 155 -20.05 22.82 0.25
CA ALA A 155 -20.35 21.85 1.31
C ALA A 155 -19.47 20.59 1.23
N ASN A 156 -18.91 20.28 0.05
CA ASN A 156 -18.10 19.08 -0.20
C ASN A 156 -16.60 19.38 -0.33
N ALA A 157 -16.17 20.62 -0.13
CA ALA A 157 -14.76 21.03 -0.24
C ALA A 157 -13.84 20.24 0.72
N TRP A 158 -14.37 19.73 1.83
CA TRP A 158 -13.63 18.92 2.79
C TRP A 158 -13.09 17.60 2.19
N THR A 159 -13.74 17.08 1.13
CA THR A 159 -13.33 15.83 0.45
C THR A 159 -11.96 15.96 -0.22
N ILE A 160 -11.51 17.18 -0.53
CA ILE A 160 -10.18 17.45 -1.09
C ILE A 160 -9.09 17.00 -0.10
N PHE A 161 -9.33 17.14 1.21
CA PHE A 161 -8.38 16.68 2.23
C PHE A 161 -8.29 15.14 2.33
N LEU A 162 -9.24 14.39 1.76
CA LEU A 162 -9.19 12.93 1.67
C LEU A 162 -8.41 12.41 0.46
N LEU A 163 -8.18 13.23 -0.57
CA LEU A 163 -7.46 12.84 -1.79
C LEU A 163 -6.09 12.20 -1.55
N PRO A 164 -5.19 12.76 -0.69
CA PRO A 164 -3.89 12.13 -0.46
C PRO A 164 -4.03 10.74 0.16
N PHE A 165 -5.04 10.53 1.02
CA PHE A 165 -5.30 9.24 1.64
C PHE A 165 -5.85 8.22 0.64
N LEU A 166 -6.79 8.64 -0.21
CA LEU A 166 -7.33 7.81 -1.28
C LEU A 166 -6.25 7.43 -2.30
N GLY A 167 -5.32 8.34 -2.61
CA GLY A 167 -4.17 8.06 -3.48
C GLY A 167 -3.23 7.00 -2.90
N VAL A 168 -2.91 7.08 -1.60
CA VAL A 168 -2.11 6.07 -0.90
C VAL A 168 -2.82 4.72 -0.89
N LEU A 169 -4.12 4.68 -0.60
CA LEU A 169 -4.91 3.44 -0.63
C LEU A 169 -4.99 2.83 -2.03
N ALA A 170 -5.13 3.65 -3.08
CA ALA A 170 -5.13 3.19 -4.47
C ALA A 170 -3.78 2.58 -4.86
N GLY A 171 -2.67 3.19 -4.45
CA GLY A 171 -1.33 2.64 -4.68
C GLY A 171 -1.08 1.31 -3.97
N LEU A 172 -1.59 1.18 -2.73
CA LEU A 172 -1.45 -0.03 -1.91
C LEU A 172 -2.35 -1.20 -2.35
N ARG A 173 -3.37 -0.95 -3.18
CA ARG A 173 -4.28 -1.99 -3.69
C ARG A 173 -3.68 -2.83 -4.82
N SER A 174 -2.47 -2.50 -5.29
CA SER A 174 -1.88 -3.11 -6.48
C SER A 174 -1.17 -4.46 -6.28
N GLU A 175 -1.10 -5.00 -5.05
CA GLU A 175 -0.29 -6.21 -4.79
C GLU A 175 -1.06 -7.52 -4.52
N ASP A 176 -2.39 -7.54 -4.39
CA ASP A 176 -3.13 -8.77 -3.99
C ASP A 176 -4.22 -9.27 -4.97
N ASP A 177 -4.43 -8.64 -6.13
CA ASP A 177 -5.48 -9.05 -7.10
C ASP A 177 -5.14 -10.34 -7.90
N HIS A 178 -4.10 -11.09 -7.51
CA HIS A 178 -3.80 -12.42 -8.05
C HIS A 178 -3.94 -13.56 -7.04
N ALA A 179 -4.51 -13.30 -5.85
CA ALA A 179 -4.66 -14.31 -4.80
C ALA A 179 -6.09 -14.49 -4.26
N VAL A 180 -7.12 -14.00 -4.96
CA VAL A 180 -8.50 -14.42 -4.66
C VAL A 180 -8.87 -15.56 -5.62
N PRO A 181 -8.93 -16.82 -5.17
CA PRO A 181 -9.52 -17.86 -5.98
C PRO A 181 -10.98 -17.48 -6.22
N SER A 182 -11.36 -17.36 -7.48
CA SER A 182 -12.70 -17.03 -7.99
C SER A 182 -13.79 -18.06 -7.66
N ASN A 183 -13.59 -18.90 -6.63
CA ASN A 183 -14.45 -20.04 -6.29
C ASN A 183 -15.15 -19.92 -4.92
N VAL A 184 -15.24 -18.73 -4.30
CA VAL A 184 -15.93 -18.57 -2.99
C VAL A 184 -17.43 -18.24 -3.12
N TYR A 185 -18.00 -18.15 -4.33
CA TYR A 185 -19.45 -18.06 -4.50
C TYR A 185 -20.02 -19.27 -5.25
N THR A 186 -20.11 -20.40 -4.56
CA THR A 186 -21.17 -21.39 -4.78
C THR A 186 -21.63 -21.90 -3.41
N LEU A 187 -22.59 -21.22 -2.80
CA LEU A 187 -23.49 -21.85 -1.85
C LEU A 187 -24.91 -21.73 -2.42
N PHE A 188 -25.44 -22.92 -2.69
CA PHE A 188 -26.84 -23.23 -2.93
C PHE A 188 -27.75 -22.67 -1.84
#